data_AF-A0A7L4KHS6-F1
#
_entry.id   AF-A0A7L4KHS6-F1
#
_cell.length_a   1.000
_cell.length_b   1.000
_cell.length_c   1.000
_cell.angle_alpha   90.00
_cell.angle_beta   90.00
_cell.angle_gamma   90.00
#
_symmetry.space_group_name_H-M   'P 1'
#
loop_
_entity.id
_entity.type
_entity.pdbx_description
1 polymer ?
#
loop_
_entity_poly.entity_id
_entity_poly.type
_entity_poly.pdbx_seq_one_letter_code
_entity_poly.pdbx_strand_id
1 'polypeptide(L)'
;SGPMWAYILAHEDAVPLWRSLMGPTKVFRARNNVPDSIRGAYGLTDTRNTTHGSDSPASASREIAFFFPEFSEQLWYQREEPRLRRGPVYYDAEQRVHCVLGDEETELP
;
A
#
# COMPACT_ATOMS: atom_id res chain seq x y z
N SER A 1 12.63 -6.02 18.47
CA SER A 1 12.79 -5.67 17.04
C SER A 1 12.63 -6.94 16.22
N GLY A 2 12.01 -6.88 15.05
CA GLY A 2 11.69 -8.06 14.24
C GLY A 2 11.52 -7.71 12.76
N PRO A 3 11.29 -8.70 11.88
CA PRO A 3 11.09 -8.45 10.45
C PRO A 3 9.86 -7.57 10.23
N MET A 4 9.90 -6.76 9.17
CA MET A 4 8.80 -5.93 8.73
C MET A 4 8.54 -6.15 7.26
N TRP A 5 7.30 -5.87 6.84
CA TRP A 5 6.88 -5.94 5.46
C TRP A 5 6.63 -4.53 4.94
N ALA A 6 7.32 -4.17 3.86
CA ALA A 6 7.09 -2.92 3.15
C ALA A 6 6.29 -3.22 1.88
N TYR A 7 5.31 -2.37 1.57
CA TYR A 7 4.46 -2.48 0.40
C TYR A 7 4.31 -1.12 -0.27
N ILE A 8 4.22 -1.12 -1.59
CA ILE A 8 3.71 0.02 -2.37
C ILE A 8 2.24 -0.29 -2.66
N LEU A 9 1.33 0.55 -2.18
CA LEU A 9 -0.10 0.40 -2.39
C LEU A 9 -0.57 1.45 -3.40
N ALA A 10 -1.37 1.01 -4.38
CA ALA A 10 -1.91 1.87 -5.41
C ALA A 10 -3.43 1.83 -5.43
N HIS A 11 -4.04 3.01 -5.47
CA HIS A 11 -5.48 3.24 -5.58
C HIS A 11 -5.69 4.73 -5.88
N GLU A 12 -6.83 5.09 -6.45
CA GLU A 12 -7.27 6.48 -6.49
C GLU A 12 -7.45 6.99 -5.04
N ASP A 13 -6.75 8.03 -4.62
CA ASP A 13 -6.71 8.43 -3.20
C ASP A 13 -6.10 7.37 -2.25
N ALA A 14 -5.06 6.64 -2.68
CA ALA A 14 -4.39 5.60 -1.89
C ALA A 14 -3.99 6.04 -0.47
N VAL A 15 -3.40 7.24 -0.33
CA VAL A 15 -2.93 7.77 0.96
C VAL A 15 -4.08 7.92 1.97
N PRO A 16 -5.12 8.74 1.70
CA PRO A 16 -6.23 8.88 2.65
C PRO A 16 -7.00 7.57 2.87
N LEU A 17 -7.16 6.73 1.85
CA LEU A 17 -7.83 5.43 1.99
C LEU A 17 -7.06 4.50 2.95
N TRP A 18 -5.75 4.34 2.75
CA TRP A 18 -4.91 3.53 3.63
C TRP A 18 -4.92 4.07 5.06
N ARG A 19 -4.86 5.39 5.23
CA ARG A 19 -4.93 6.03 6.55
C ARG A 19 -6.27 5.79 7.25
N SER A 20 -7.36 5.79 6.50
CA SER A 20 -8.70 5.44 7.02
C SER A 20 -8.74 3.99 7.51
N LEU A 21 -8.21 3.04 6.71
CA LEU A 21 -8.16 1.62 7.07
C LEU A 21 -7.27 1.35 8.30
N MET A 22 -6.14 2.05 8.40
CA MET A 22 -5.29 1.97 9.60
C MET A 22 -6.01 2.51 10.84
N GLY A 23 -6.71 3.63 10.70
CA GLY A 23 -7.34 4.37 11.78
C GLY A 23 -6.37 5.28 12.55
N PRO A 24 -6.85 5.96 13.62
CA PRO A 24 -6.09 6.94 14.39
C PRO A 24 -4.78 6.39 14.96
N THR A 25 -3.72 7.22 15.00
CA THR A 25 -2.41 6.83 15.55
C THR A 25 -2.48 6.39 17.01
N LYS A 26 -3.30 7.07 17.81
CA LYS A 26 -3.50 6.74 19.23
C LYS A 26 -4.42 5.54 19.34
N VAL A 27 -3.92 4.43 19.88
CA VAL A 27 -4.63 3.15 19.92
C VAL A 27 -5.93 3.26 20.70
N PHE A 28 -5.95 4.03 21.80
CA PHE A 28 -7.19 4.30 22.53
C PHE A 28 -8.25 4.99 21.66
N ARG A 29 -7.87 5.95 20.80
CA ARG A 29 -8.83 6.59 19.89
C ARG A 29 -9.27 5.63 18.79
N ALA A 30 -8.37 4.81 18.26
CA ALA A 30 -8.72 3.81 17.26
C ALA A 30 -9.74 2.81 17.81
N ARG A 31 -9.48 2.23 18.99
CA ARG A 31 -10.40 1.28 19.65
C ARG A 31 -11.79 1.85 19.94
N ASN A 32 -11.88 3.12 20.34
CA ASN A 32 -13.16 3.73 20.69
C ASN A 32 -13.94 4.25 19.48
N ASN A 33 -13.24 4.85 18.50
CA ASN A 33 -13.91 5.55 17.40
C ASN A 33 -14.08 4.67 16.16
N VAL A 34 -13.11 3.79 15.89
CA VAL A 34 -13.04 2.95 14.69
C VAL A 34 -12.49 1.57 15.06
N PRO A 35 -13.19 0.79 15.91
CA PRO A 35 -12.68 -0.48 16.45
C PRO A 35 -12.28 -1.49 15.36
N ASP A 36 -12.96 -1.45 14.22
CA ASP A 36 -12.69 -2.34 13.07
C ASP A 36 -11.49 -1.90 12.21
N SER A 37 -10.87 -0.76 12.51
CA SER A 37 -9.62 -0.35 11.86
C SER A 37 -8.48 -1.26 12.29
N ILE A 38 -7.38 -1.32 11.51
CA ILE A 38 -6.24 -2.19 11.84
C ILE A 38 -5.66 -1.85 13.22
N ARG A 39 -5.53 -0.56 13.55
CA ARG A 39 -5.06 -0.10 14.87
C ARG A 39 -6.07 -0.33 15.99
N GLY A 40 -7.37 -0.26 15.69
CA GLY A 40 -8.43 -0.57 16.64
C GLY A 40 -8.40 -2.04 17.03
N ALA A 41 -8.38 -2.92 16.02
CA ALA A 41 -8.42 -4.37 16.20
C ALA A 41 -7.12 -4.95 16.78
N TYR A 42 -5.95 -4.44 16.35
CA TYR A 42 -4.67 -5.11 16.62
C TYR A 42 -3.63 -4.23 17.35
N GLY A 43 -3.86 -2.94 17.49
CA GLY A 43 -2.91 -2.05 18.16
C GLY A 43 -2.81 -2.38 19.65
N LEU A 44 -1.58 -2.39 20.21
CA LEU A 44 -1.32 -2.66 21.63
C LEU A 44 -1.06 -1.38 22.42
N THR A 45 -0.20 -0.51 21.89
CA THR A 45 0.17 0.79 22.47
C THR A 45 0.39 1.82 21.36
N ASP A 46 0.46 3.10 21.70
CA ASP A 46 0.69 4.17 20.71
C ASP A 46 2.02 4.00 19.93
N THR A 47 3.00 3.31 20.50
CA THR A 47 4.28 2.95 19.85
C THR A 47 4.29 1.55 19.24
N ARG A 48 3.26 0.73 19.48
CA ARG A 48 3.07 -0.62 18.94
C ARG A 48 1.66 -0.71 18.36
N ASN A 49 1.40 0.09 17.34
CA ASN A 49 0.11 0.22 16.68
C ASN A 49 0.06 -0.49 15.31
N THR A 50 0.87 -1.52 15.13
CA THR A 50 0.78 -2.52 14.03
C THR A 50 1.21 -2.04 12.64
N THR A 51 0.83 -0.84 12.20
CA THR A 51 1.04 -0.39 10.81
C THR A 51 1.54 1.05 10.69
N HIS A 52 2.34 1.26 9.65
CA HIS A 52 2.76 2.57 9.16
C HIS A 52 2.06 2.89 7.82
N GLY A 53 1.98 4.17 7.51
CA GLY A 53 1.57 4.63 6.20
C GLY A 53 1.82 6.13 6.08
N SER A 54 2.26 6.54 4.90
CA SER A 54 2.57 7.92 4.57
C SER A 54 1.38 8.85 4.85
N ASP A 55 1.66 10.10 5.20
CA ASP A 55 0.65 11.09 5.55
C ASP A 55 0.21 12.00 4.40
N SER A 56 0.95 11.97 3.29
CA SER A 56 0.75 12.80 2.11
C SER A 56 1.38 12.14 0.88
N PRO A 57 1.00 12.53 -0.34
CA PRO A 57 1.68 12.07 -1.55
C PRO A 57 3.19 12.36 -1.54
N ALA A 58 3.59 13.52 -1.01
CA ALA A 58 5.00 13.91 -0.91
C ALA A 58 5.79 13.03 0.07
N SER A 59 5.20 12.61 1.20
CA SER A 59 5.84 11.63 2.07
C SER A 59 5.83 10.23 1.47
N ALA A 60 4.77 9.85 0.73
CA ALA A 60 4.70 8.58 0.03
C ALA A 60 5.85 8.42 -0.98
N SER A 61 6.06 9.38 -1.88
CA SER A 61 7.16 9.31 -2.86
C SER A 61 8.55 9.25 -2.19
N ARG A 62 8.76 10.01 -1.10
CA ARG A 62 10.02 9.94 -0.33
C ARG A 62 10.22 8.58 0.34
N GLU A 63 9.18 8.02 0.94
CA GLU A 63 9.24 6.72 1.61
C GLU A 63 9.41 5.58 0.60
N ILE A 64 8.72 5.63 -0.55
CA ILE A 64 8.90 4.70 -1.67
C ILE A 64 10.36 4.71 -2.14
N ALA A 65 10.92 5.88 -2.43
CA ALA A 65 12.32 6.01 -2.87
C ALA A 65 13.32 5.52 -1.82
N PHE A 66 12.99 5.60 -0.52
CA PHE A 66 13.82 5.09 0.56
C PHE A 66 13.79 3.56 0.66
N PHE A 67 12.60 2.95 0.61
CA PHE A 67 12.44 1.49 0.78
C PHE A 67 12.65 0.69 -0.51
N PHE A 68 12.40 1.30 -1.67
CA PHE A 68 12.45 0.67 -2.99
C PHE A 68 13.21 1.58 -3.98
N PRO A 69 14.54 1.74 -3.82
CA PRO A 69 15.32 2.68 -4.63
C PRO A 69 15.33 2.34 -6.13
N GLU A 70 15.05 1.07 -6.47
CA GLU A 70 14.94 0.58 -7.86
C GLU A 70 13.55 0.82 -8.47
N PHE A 71 12.55 1.22 -7.67
CA PHE A 71 11.19 1.46 -8.15
C PHE A 71 11.05 2.87 -8.72
N SER A 72 10.56 2.96 -9.96
CA SER A 72 10.26 4.24 -10.60
C SER A 72 8.75 4.48 -10.62
N GLU A 73 8.28 5.41 -9.77
CA GLU A 73 6.88 5.86 -9.77
C GLU A 73 6.44 6.33 -11.16
N GLN A 74 7.30 7.10 -11.84
CA GLN A 74 7.01 7.63 -13.17
C GLN A 74 6.77 6.50 -14.19
N LEU A 75 7.66 5.49 -14.25
CA LEU A 75 7.49 4.38 -15.18
C LEU A 75 6.27 3.53 -14.82
N TRP A 76 6.01 3.34 -13.52
CA TRP A 76 4.83 2.62 -13.05
C TRP A 76 3.53 3.30 -13.51
N TYR A 77 3.40 4.62 -13.35
CA TYR A 77 2.23 5.36 -13.85
C TYR A 77 2.10 5.34 -15.38
N GLN A 78 3.21 5.27 -16.11
CA GLN A 78 3.18 5.25 -17.58
C GLN A 78 2.84 3.87 -18.14
N ARG A 79 3.25 2.79 -17.47
CA ARG A 79 3.24 1.43 -18.04
C ARG A 79 2.30 0.48 -17.31
N GLU A 80 2.34 0.47 -15.98
CA GLU A 80 1.65 -0.53 -15.17
C GLU A 80 0.27 -0.07 -14.72
N GLU A 81 0.16 1.17 -14.22
CA GLU A 81 -1.11 1.73 -13.75
C GLU A 81 -2.24 1.63 -14.79
N PRO A 82 -2.02 1.98 -16.08
CA PRO A 82 -3.06 1.88 -17.08
C PRO A 82 -3.46 0.44 -17.39
N ARG A 83 -2.55 -0.53 -17.21
CA ARG A 83 -2.84 -1.96 -17.39
C ARG A 83 -3.70 -2.47 -16.23
N LEU A 84 -3.33 -2.14 -15.01
CA LEU A 84 -4.05 -2.54 -13.79
C LEU A 84 -5.50 -2.00 -13.75
N ARG A 85 -5.80 -0.91 -14.47
CA ARG A 85 -7.18 -0.41 -14.60
C ARG A 85 -8.04 -1.12 -15.64
N ARG A 86 -7.47 -1.90 -16.56
CA ARG A 86 -8.20 -2.43 -17.74
C ARG A 86 -9.06 -3.65 -17.45
N GLY A 87 -8.82 -4.35 -16.36
CA GLY A 87 -9.46 -5.65 -16.13
C GLY A 87 -9.28 -6.17 -14.71
N PRO A 88 -9.76 -7.40 -14.46
CA PRO A 88 -9.57 -8.03 -13.17
C PRO A 88 -8.08 -8.23 -12.89
N VAL A 89 -7.69 -7.87 -11.67
CA VAL A 89 -6.33 -7.98 -11.16
C VAL A 89 -6.29 -9.09 -10.12
N TYR A 90 -5.23 -9.89 -10.12
CA TYR A 90 -4.98 -10.88 -9.07
C TYR A 90 -3.64 -10.59 -8.38
N TYR A 91 -3.50 -11.05 -7.14
CA TYR A 91 -2.25 -10.96 -6.40
C TYR A 91 -1.42 -12.23 -6.64
N ASP A 92 -0.25 -12.07 -7.27
CA ASP A 92 0.74 -13.14 -7.39
C ASP A 92 1.54 -13.20 -6.07
N ALA A 93 1.34 -14.28 -5.31
CA ALA A 93 1.97 -14.43 -4.00
C ALA A 93 3.48 -14.75 -4.08
N GLU A 94 3.95 -15.30 -5.20
CA GLU A 94 5.36 -15.63 -5.41
C GLU A 94 6.14 -14.37 -5.77
N GLN A 95 5.64 -13.62 -6.75
CA GLN A 95 6.24 -12.35 -7.19
C GLN A 95 5.90 -11.18 -6.25
N ARG A 96 4.88 -11.34 -5.40
CA ARG A 96 4.35 -10.34 -4.45
C ARG A 96 3.88 -9.05 -5.13
N VAL A 97 3.36 -9.17 -6.34
CA VAL A 97 2.84 -8.07 -7.14
C VAL A 97 1.42 -8.37 -7.60
N HIS A 98 0.72 -7.32 -8.02
CA HIS A 98 -0.59 -7.43 -8.63
C HIS A 98 -0.43 -7.52 -10.15
N CYS A 99 -1.08 -8.51 -10.77
CA CYS A 99 -1.01 -8.79 -12.21
C CYS A 99 -2.40 -8.74 -12.84
N VAL A 100 -2.47 -8.35 -14.11
CA VAL A 100 -3.73 -8.32 -14.87
C VAL A 100 -4.03 -9.73 -15.41
N LEU A 101 -5.28 -10.17 -15.26
CA LEU A 101 -5.72 -11.46 -15.79
C LEU A 101 -5.73 -11.43 -17.33
N GLY A 102 -5.02 -12.35 -17.97
CA GLY A 102 -5.00 -12.48 -19.43
C GLY A 102 -3.96 -11.63 -20.16
N ASP A 103 -3.07 -10.95 -19.42
CA ASP A 103 -1.84 -10.39 -19.98
C ASP A 103 -0.83 -11.54 -20.23
N GLU A 104 -1.11 -12.39 -21.22
CA GLU A 104 0.00 -13.05 -21.92
C GLU A 104 0.77 -11.94 -22.61
N GLU A 105 2.09 -11.86 -22.37
CA GLU A 105 2.95 -10.89 -23.03
C GLU A 105 2.72 -10.94 -24.54
N THR A 106 1.99 -9.97 -25.09
CA THR A 106 2.22 -9.56 -26.46
C THR A 106 3.63 -8.94 -26.48
N GLU A 107 4.65 -9.81 -26.56
CA GLU A 107 5.94 -9.46 -27.11
C GLU A 107 5.63 -8.83 -28.47
N LEU A 108 5.76 -7.50 -28.55
CA LEU A 108 5.74 -6.81 -29.82
C LEU A 108 6.97 -7.27 -30.62
N PRO A 109 6.80 -7.63 -31.91
CA PRO A 109 7.89 -8.13 -32.75
C PRO A 109 8.99 -7.09 -33.02
#